data_AF-A0A957RE10-F1
#
_entry.id   AF-A0A957RE10-F1
#
_cell.length_a   1.000
_cell.length_b   1.000
_cell.length_c   1.000
_cell.angle_alpha   90.00
_cell.angle_beta   90.00
_cell.angle_gamma   90.00
#
_symmetry.space_group_name_H-M   'P 1'
#
loop_
_entity.id
_entity.type
_entity.pdbx_description
1 polymer ?
#
loop_
_entity_poly.entity_id
_entity_poly.type
_entity_poly.pdbx_seq_one_letter_code
_entity_poly.pdbx_strand_id
1 'polypeptide(L)' 'MLIFDLLKMALRSLIANKLRTFLTALGIIIGVASVISMISIGEGARQETLSTISKFGTNLISVRPGEKKSRHVR' A
#
# COMPACT_ATOMS: atom_id res chain seq x y z
N MET A 1 -30.20 5.74 30.85
CA MET A 1 -29.49 5.62 32.15
C MET A 1 -28.40 4.55 32.09
N LEU A 2 -28.72 3.31 31.69
CA LEU A 2 -27.76 2.19 31.70
C LEU A 2 -26.51 2.35 30.81
N ILE A 3 -26.65 2.77 29.54
CA ILE A 3 -25.49 2.87 28.61
C ILE A 3 -24.42 3.86 29.08
N PHE A 4 -24.83 4.98 29.69
CA PHE A 4 -23.90 6.00 30.17
C PHE A 4 -23.10 5.49 31.39
N ASP A 5 -23.76 4.77 32.29
CA ASP A 5 -23.11 4.17 33.46
C ASP A 5 -22.15 3.04 33.07
N LEU A 6 -22.53 2.20 32.10
CA LEU A 6 -21.66 1.16 31.54
C LEU A 6 -20.42 1.76 30.87
N LEU A 7 -20.58 2.82 30.09
CA LEU A 7 -19.45 3.52 29.46
C LEU A 7 -18.50 4.12 30.51
N LYS A 8 -19.06 4.74 31.57
CA LYS A 8 -18.28 5.31 32.67
C LYS A 8 -17.51 4.24 33.46
N MET A 9 -18.11 3.07 33.67
CA MET A 9 -17.47 1.93 34.31
C MET A 9 -16.34 1.34 33.44
N ALA A 10 -16.57 1.17 32.14
CA ALA A 10 -15.56 0.69 31.21
C ALA A 10 -14.34 1.63 31.14
N LEU A 11 -14.57 2.94 31.05
CA LEU A 11 -13.49 3.94 31.06
C LEU A 11 -12.67 3.90 32.36
N ARG A 12 -13.32 3.75 33.51
CA ARG A 12 -12.60 3.59 34.80
C ARG A 12 -11.74 2.32 34.82
N SER A 13 -12.26 1.21 34.30
CA SER A 13 -11.53 -0.07 34.23
C SER A 13 -10.29 0.01 33.33
N LEU A 14 -10.41 0.69 32.18
CA LEU A 14 -9.28 0.96 31.28
C LEU A 14 -8.20 1.82 31.96
N ILE A 15 -8.61 2.87 32.70
CA ILE A 15 -7.66 3.74 33.42
C ILE A 15 -7.00 3.04 34.61
N ALA A 16 -7.65 2.03 35.22
CA ALA A 16 -7.07 1.25 36.32
C ALA A 16 -5.86 0.41 35.87
N ASN A 17 -5.81 -0.03 34.61
CA ASN A 17 -4.73 -0.84 34.05
C ASN A 17 -3.94 -0.09 32.96
N LYS A 18 -3.42 1.11 33.28
CA LYS A 18 -2.79 2.03 32.33
C LYS A 18 -1.77 1.37 31.41
N LEU A 19 -0.84 0.57 31.95
CA LEU A 19 0.20 -0.08 31.16
C LEU A 19 -0.38 -1.08 30.16
N ARG A 20 -1.30 -1.95 30.61
CA ARG A 20 -1.91 -2.96 29.74
C ARG A 20 -2.70 -2.29 28.63
N THR A 21 -3.58 -1.35 28.98
CA THR A 21 -4.41 -0.61 28.01
C THR A 21 -3.56 0.17 27.01
N PHE A 22 -2.48 0.80 27.47
CA PHE A 22 -1.56 1.52 26.60
C PHE A 22 -0.85 0.58 25.62
N LEU A 23 -0.27 -0.52 26.10
CA LEU A 23 0.44 -1.48 25.25
C LEU A 23 -0.47 -2.15 24.22
N THR A 24 -1.71 -2.48 24.59
CA THR A 24 -2.69 -3.05 23.63
C THR A 24 -3.09 -2.04 22.57
N ALA A 25 -3.31 -0.77 22.94
CA ALA A 25 -3.64 0.28 21.99
C ALA A 25 -2.46 0.55 21.03
N LEU A 26 -1.24 0.62 21.57
CA LEU A 26 -0.02 0.83 20.80
C LEU A 26 0.22 -0.29 19.79
N GLY A 27 -0.01 -1.55 20.17
CA GLY A 27 0.09 -2.68 19.26
C GLY A 27 -0.89 -2.58 18.08
N ILE A 28 -2.15 -2.21 18.34
CA ILE A 28 -3.15 -2.02 17.27
C ILE A 28 -2.76 -0.85 16.35
N ILE A 29 -2.30 0.27 16.91
CA ILE A 29 -1.87 1.44 16.13
C ILE A 29 -0.73 1.07 15.18
N ILE A 30 0.32 0.44 15.69
CA ILE A 30 1.49 0.05 14.87
C ILE A 30 1.10 -1.01 13.84
N GLY A 31 0.29 -2.00 14.25
CA GLY A 31 -0.16 -3.07 13.36
C GLY A 31 -0.95 -2.52 12.17
N VAL A 32 -1.96 -1.69 12.43
CA VAL A 32 -2.79 -1.09 11.38
C VAL A 32 -1.98 -0.12 10.53
N ALA A 33 -1.11 0.70 11.14
CA ALA A 33 -0.26 1.64 10.41
C ALA A 33 0.70 0.96 9.43
N SER A 34 1.33 -0.16 9.85
CA SER A 34 2.22 -0.96 8.99
C SER A 34 1.48 -1.50 7.76
N VAL A 35 0.29 -2.07 7.97
CA VAL A 35 -0.54 -2.61 6.89
C VAL A 35 -0.95 -1.53 5.90
N ILE A 36 -1.46 -0.38 6.39
CA ILE A 36 -1.87 0.74 5.53
C ILE A 36 -0.67 1.28 4.72
N SER A 37 0.49 1.42 5.36
CA SER A 37 1.71 1.91 4.71
C SER A 37 2.15 0.97 3.59
N MET A 38 2.20 -0.33 3.85
CA MET A 38 2.57 -1.34 2.86
C MET A 38 1.60 -1.34 1.66
N ILE A 39 0.30 -1.27 1.91
CA ILE A 39 -0.71 -1.23 0.84
C ILE A 39 -0.54 0.02 -0.01
N SER A 40 -0.32 1.17 0.63
CA SER A 40 -0.14 2.45 -0.07
C SER A 40 1.11 2.44 -0.95
N ILE A 41 2.21 1.87 -0.46
CA ILE A 41 3.44 1.69 -1.24
C ILE A 41 3.20 0.74 -2.41
N GLY A 42 2.54 -0.40 -2.17
CA GLY A 42 2.27 -1.41 -3.20
C GLY A 42 1.41 -0.87 -4.33
N GLU A 43 0.31 -0.19 -4.00
CA GLU A 43 -0.58 0.41 -5.00
C GLU A 43 0.10 1.57 -5.72
N GLY A 44 0.88 2.40 -5.01
CA GLY A 44 1.67 3.47 -5.63
C GLY A 44 2.67 2.93 -6.66
N ALA A 45 3.41 1.88 -6.33
CA ALA A 45 4.35 1.23 -7.25
C ALA A 45 3.62 0.59 -8.44
N ARG A 46 2.47 -0.04 -8.21
CA ARG A 46 1.61 -0.58 -9.28
C ARG A 46 1.15 0.54 -10.21
N GLN A 47 0.73 1.68 -9.68
CA GLN A 47 0.28 2.81 -10.48
C GLN A 47 1.43 3.45 -11.26
N GLU A 48 2.63 3.54 -10.68
CA GLU A 48 3.82 4.04 -11.37
C GLU A 48 4.23 3.14 -12.55
N THR A 49 4.22 1.83 -12.34
CA THR A 49 4.52 0.85 -13.41
C THR A 49 3.48 0.93 -14.53
N LEU A 50 2.19 1.01 -14.18
CA LEU A 50 1.12 1.22 -15.17
C LEU A 50 1.28 2.55 -15.91
N SER A 51 1.58 3.65 -15.21
CA SER A 51 1.84 4.96 -15.81
C SER A 51 3.02 4.89 -16.79
N THR A 52 4.09 4.21 -16.40
CA THR A 52 5.27 4.01 -17.25
C THR A 52 4.93 3.18 -18.49
N ILE A 53 4.16 2.10 -18.33
CA ILE A 53 3.66 1.28 -19.44
C ILE A 53 2.75 2.10 -20.37
N SER A 54 1.83 2.88 -19.82
CA SER A 54 0.93 3.74 -20.59
C SER A 54 1.68 4.85 -21.34
N LYS A 55 2.81 5.35 -20.83
CA LYS A 55 3.69 6.29 -21.55
C LYS A 55 4.34 5.70 -22.79
N PHE A 56 4.53 4.37 -22.85
CA PHE A 56 4.94 3.70 -24.08
C PHE A 56 3.81 3.66 -25.12
N GLY A 57 2.57 3.99 -24.74
CA GLY A 57 1.40 4.05 -25.59
C GLY A 57 0.79 2.67 -25.85
N THR A 58 -0.55 2.61 -25.94
CA THR A 58 -1.33 1.41 -26.28
C THR A 58 -1.02 0.87 -27.70
N ASN A 59 -0.14 1.54 -28.44
CA ASN A 59 0.20 1.26 -29.83
C ASN A 59 1.72 1.34 -30.06
N LEU A 60 2.48 0.48 -29.36
CA LEU A 60 3.91 0.28 -29.57
C LEU A 60 4.15 -0.34 -30.97
N ILE A 61 4.36 0.49 -31.99
CA ILE A 61 4.91 0.04 -33.28
C ILE A 61 6.42 -0.14 -33.10
N SER A 62 6.84 -1.35 -32.73
CA SER A 62 8.25 -1.73 -32.64
C SER A 62 8.84 -1.90 -34.05
N VAL A 63 9.38 -0.82 -34.60
CA VAL A 63 10.13 -0.88 -35.87
C VAL A 63 11.52 -1.43 -35.56
N ARG A 64 11.68 -2.73 -35.73
CA ARG A 64 13.00 -3.37 -35.79
C ARG A 64 13.61 -3.12 -37.18
N PRO A 65 14.77 -2.45 -37.30
CA PRO A 65 15.47 -2.36 -38.57
C PRO A 65 15.76 -3.78 -39.06
N GLY A 66 15.20 -4.15 -40.22
CA GLY A 66 15.54 -5.41 -40.86
C GLY A 66 17.04 -5.43 -41.12
N GLU A 67 17.71 -6.50 -40.67
CA GLU A 67 19.11 -6.74 -40.99
C GLU A 67 19.26 -6.63 -42.52
N LYS A 68 19.95 -5.59 -42.98
CA LYS A 68 20.32 -5.46 -44.38
C LYS A 68 21.27 -6.62 -44.65
N LYS A 69 20.72 -7.74 -45.12
CA LYS A 69 21.46 -8.85 -45.68
C LYS A 69 22.35 -8.22 -46.75
N SER A 70 23.62 -8.02 -46.41
CA SER A 70 24.67 -7.59 -47.31
C SER A 70 24.76 -8.65 -48.38
N ARG A 71 23.96 -8.47 -49.42
CA ARG A 71 24.05 -9.23 -50.64
C ARG A 71 25.31 -8.70 -51.29
N HIS A 72 26.43 -9.32 -50.95
CA HIS A 72 27.60 -9.37 -51.82
C HIS A 72 27.11 -9.91 -53.17
N VAL A 73 26.76 -8.98 -54.07
CA VAL A 73 26.74 -9.25 -55.49
C VAL A 73 28.15 -8.99 -55.96
N ARG A 74 28.68 -10.01 -56.63
CA ARG A 74 30.06 -10.23 -57.06
C ARG A 74 30.71 -9.03 -57.73
#